data_AF-A0A958J4B8-F1
#
_entry.id   AF-A0A958J4B8-F1
#
_cell.length_a   1.000
_cell.length_b   1.000
_cell.length_c   1.000
_cell.angle_alpha   90.00
_cell.angle_beta   90.00
_cell.angle_gamma   90.00
#
_symmetry.space_group_name_H-M   'P 1'
#
loop_
_entity.id
_entity.type
_entity.pdbx_description
1 polymer ?
#
loop_
_entity_poly.entity_id
_entity_poly.type
_entity_poly.pdbx_seq_one_letter_code
_entity_poly.pdbx_strand_id
1 'polypeptide(L)'
;MQNVRWLTFGMASALTRTILHFYPSSGNVSAPYPVSCRLTIFAQGEVGNSITVEGLRLSQPEGIWVDEAFPVLRDNSVGFYGLEILLSCAQQRVDLDPSMCVIELLSAVQSTRFWPHRLDQATPEMAKQEANLMPLFGDAFNTTSLVVLNYSNEAKQPSLSVNNKNGESVPLPGVPQQTIAARSVLELDFSKFPEALAVEQPTECGWGLLRGRGLRLEPSVNQELAYFAVYRDVLTKRPVSVCAL
;
A
#
# COMPACT_ATOMS: atom_id res chain seq x y z
N MET A 1 6.81 15.71 -20.67
CA MET A 1 5.55 15.03 -20.35
C MET A 1 5.52 14.93 -18.84
N GLN A 2 4.49 15.46 -18.19
CA GLN A 2 4.37 15.32 -16.75
C GLN A 2 3.66 14.01 -16.41
N ASN A 3 4.07 13.40 -15.30
CA ASN A 3 3.45 12.21 -14.79
C ASN A 3 3.40 12.22 -13.26
N VAL A 4 2.45 11.46 -12.72
CA VAL A 4 2.37 11.14 -11.30
C VAL A 4 2.22 9.64 -11.15
N ARG A 5 2.98 9.06 -10.24
CA ARG A 5 3.08 7.62 -10.00
C ARG A 5 2.72 7.28 -8.56
N TRP A 6 1.87 6.27 -8.44
CA TRP A 6 1.53 5.66 -7.16
C TRP A 6 1.77 4.16 -7.17
N LEU A 7 2.10 3.64 -6.01
CA LEU A 7 2.27 2.24 -5.72
C LEU A 7 1.26 1.84 -4.64
N THR A 8 0.57 0.74 -4.86
CA THR A 8 -0.41 0.21 -3.92
C THR A 8 -0.61 -1.28 -4.13
N PHE A 9 -1.42 -1.89 -3.28
CA PHE A 9 -1.90 -3.24 -3.49
C PHE A 9 -3.41 -3.26 -3.75
N GLY A 10 -3.87 -4.34 -4.35
CA GLY A 10 -5.27 -4.73 -4.32
C GLY A 10 -5.41 -6.14 -3.75
N MET A 11 -6.66 -6.56 -3.56
CA MET A 11 -6.99 -7.87 -3.02
C MET A 11 -7.92 -8.58 -4.00
N ALA A 12 -7.48 -9.74 -4.48
CA ALA A 12 -8.28 -10.62 -5.32
C ALA A 12 -8.84 -11.75 -4.47
N SER A 13 -10.17 -11.84 -4.42
CA SER A 13 -10.90 -12.96 -3.80
C SER A 13 -12.34 -12.98 -4.31
N ALA A 14 -13.05 -14.09 -4.08
CA ALA A 14 -14.47 -14.19 -4.41
C ALA A 14 -15.38 -13.18 -3.67
N LEU A 15 -14.90 -12.59 -2.56
CA LEU A 15 -15.71 -11.75 -1.67
C LEU A 15 -15.31 -10.28 -1.65
N THR A 16 -14.12 -9.96 -2.15
CA THR A 16 -13.54 -8.62 -2.12
C THR A 16 -13.10 -8.23 -3.52
N ARG A 17 -13.57 -7.08 -3.99
CA ARG A 17 -13.15 -6.44 -5.24
C ARG A 17 -12.33 -5.20 -4.92
N THR A 18 -11.42 -4.84 -5.81
CA THR A 18 -10.66 -3.60 -5.71
C THR A 18 -11.15 -2.60 -6.76
N ILE A 19 -11.42 -1.38 -6.31
CA ILE A 19 -11.79 -0.23 -7.14
C ILE A 19 -10.70 0.83 -7.00
N LEU A 20 -10.32 1.44 -8.12
CA LEU A 20 -9.47 2.62 -8.12
C LEU A 20 -10.34 3.83 -8.41
N HIS A 21 -10.20 4.86 -7.62
CA HIS A 21 -10.80 6.16 -7.85
C HIS A 21 -9.70 7.15 -8.20
N PHE A 22 -9.84 7.83 -9.33
CA PHE A 22 -8.92 8.82 -9.84
C PHE A 22 -9.53 10.21 -9.71
N TYR A 23 -8.73 11.17 -9.25
CA TYR A 23 -9.08 12.58 -9.22
C TYR A 23 -7.98 13.36 -9.96
N PRO A 24 -7.93 13.28 -11.31
CA PRO A 24 -6.96 14.04 -12.10
C PRO A 24 -7.21 15.53 -11.85
N SER A 25 -6.18 16.24 -11.41
CA SER A 25 -6.29 17.63 -11.04
C SER A 25 -5.06 18.40 -11.48
N SER A 26 -5.24 19.71 -11.65
CA SER A 26 -4.16 20.61 -11.99
C SER A 26 -4.27 21.92 -11.23
N GLY A 27 -3.14 22.39 -10.70
CA GLY A 27 -3.08 23.62 -9.91
C GLY A 27 -3.07 24.89 -10.77
N ASN A 28 -2.79 24.76 -12.06
CA ASN A 28 -2.56 25.89 -12.97
C ASN A 28 -3.46 25.90 -14.21
N VAL A 29 -4.29 24.87 -14.40
CA VAL A 29 -5.17 24.72 -15.56
C VAL A 29 -6.53 24.15 -15.13
N SER A 30 -7.62 24.75 -15.61
CA SER A 30 -9.00 24.28 -15.38
C SER A 30 -9.66 23.62 -16.60
N ALA A 31 -9.02 23.66 -17.76
CA ALA A 31 -9.55 23.05 -18.97
C ALA A 31 -9.52 21.51 -18.87
N PRO A 32 -10.55 20.80 -19.36
CA PRO A 32 -10.70 19.35 -19.22
C PRO A 32 -9.83 18.60 -20.25
N TYR A 33 -8.51 18.79 -20.17
CA TYR A 33 -7.54 18.11 -21.03
C TYR A 33 -7.60 16.59 -20.82
N PRO A 34 -7.39 15.81 -21.89
CA PRO A 34 -7.31 14.36 -21.77
C PRO A 34 -6.09 13.97 -20.93
N VAL A 35 -6.30 12.99 -20.05
CA VAL A 35 -5.27 12.40 -19.20
C VAL A 35 -5.22 10.91 -19.49
N SER A 36 -4.03 10.33 -19.50
CA SER A 36 -3.84 8.89 -19.68
C SER A 36 -3.46 8.27 -18.34
N CYS A 37 -4.16 7.22 -17.92
CA CYS A 37 -3.79 6.43 -16.75
C CYS A 37 -3.34 5.04 -17.21
N ARG A 38 -2.10 4.67 -16.90
CA ARG A 38 -1.58 3.32 -17.11
C ARG A 38 -1.59 2.58 -15.78
N LEU A 39 -2.19 1.40 -15.77
CA LEU A 39 -2.21 0.49 -14.63
C LEU A 39 -1.28 -0.68 -14.95
N THR A 40 -0.41 -1.05 -14.01
CA THR A 40 0.43 -2.24 -14.13
C THR A 40 0.24 -3.11 -12.90
N ILE A 41 -0.26 -4.33 -13.07
CA ILE A 41 -0.33 -5.32 -11.98
C ILE A 41 0.97 -6.11 -11.92
N PHE A 42 1.33 -6.54 -10.72
CA PHE A 42 2.41 -7.48 -10.50
C PHE A 42 2.12 -8.36 -9.30
N ALA A 43 2.49 -9.64 -9.40
CA ALA A 43 2.30 -10.63 -8.35
C ALA A 43 3.43 -11.66 -8.41
N GLN A 44 3.54 -12.50 -7.39
CA GLN A 44 4.58 -13.53 -7.36
C GLN A 44 4.45 -14.45 -8.58
N GLY A 45 5.47 -14.46 -9.45
CA GLY A 45 5.51 -15.31 -10.64
C GLY A 45 4.74 -14.78 -11.85
N GLU A 46 4.12 -13.60 -11.77
CA GLU A 46 3.45 -12.97 -12.92
C GLU A 46 4.32 -11.86 -13.52
N VAL A 47 4.53 -11.93 -14.84
CA VAL A 47 5.16 -10.85 -15.60
C VAL A 47 4.14 -9.72 -15.72
N GLY A 48 4.54 -8.51 -15.33
CA GLY A 48 3.61 -7.40 -15.14
C GLY A 48 2.74 -7.11 -16.36
N ASN A 49 1.43 -7.26 -16.19
CA ASN A 49 0.45 -6.91 -17.21
C ASN A 49 0.11 -5.43 -17.05
N SER A 50 0.20 -4.68 -18.15
CA SER A 50 -0.19 -3.26 -18.17
C SER A 50 -1.41 -3.04 -19.05
N ILE A 51 -2.28 -2.13 -18.61
CA ILE A 51 -3.34 -1.57 -19.45
C ILE A 51 -3.29 -0.04 -19.40
N THR A 52 -3.87 0.60 -20.40
CA THR A 52 -4.10 2.05 -20.40
C THR A 52 -5.59 2.31 -20.35
N VAL A 53 -6.02 3.07 -19.34
CA VAL A 53 -7.39 3.57 -19.20
C VAL A 53 -7.50 4.86 -20.02
N GLU A 54 -8.36 4.82 -21.02
CA GLU A 54 -8.67 5.96 -21.89
C GLU A 54 -9.87 6.77 -21.37
N GLY A 55 -10.01 7.99 -21.87
CA GLY A 55 -11.20 8.83 -21.62
C GLY A 55 -11.15 9.70 -20.37
N LEU A 56 -10.13 9.55 -19.50
CA LEU A 56 -9.96 10.41 -18.32
C LEU A 56 -9.71 11.87 -18.72
N ARG A 57 -10.22 12.80 -17.92
CA ARG A 57 -10.05 14.24 -18.11
C ARG A 57 -9.69 14.94 -16.82
N LEU A 58 -8.97 16.05 -16.92
CA LEU A 58 -8.71 16.92 -15.77
C LEU A 58 -10.02 17.39 -15.13
N SER A 59 -10.02 17.43 -13.79
CA SER A 59 -11.13 17.85 -12.94
C SER A 59 -12.40 16.99 -13.08
N GLN A 60 -12.29 15.79 -13.66
CA GLN A 60 -13.37 14.81 -13.74
C GLN A 60 -12.99 13.57 -12.93
N PRO A 61 -13.66 13.31 -11.79
CA PRO A 61 -13.41 12.12 -11.01
C PRO A 61 -13.91 10.89 -11.77
N GLU A 62 -13.13 9.82 -11.75
CA GLU A 62 -13.41 8.59 -12.46
C GLU A 62 -13.03 7.38 -11.61
N GLY A 63 -13.52 6.20 -11.98
CA GLY A 63 -13.13 4.97 -11.28
C GLY A 63 -13.20 3.73 -12.14
N ILE A 64 -12.41 2.72 -11.77
CA ILE A 64 -12.34 1.45 -12.50
C ILE A 64 -12.27 0.27 -11.54
N TRP A 65 -13.01 -0.79 -11.88
CA TRP A 65 -12.89 -2.09 -11.24
C TRP A 65 -11.62 -2.79 -11.74
N VAL A 66 -10.69 -3.07 -10.84
CA VAL A 66 -9.39 -3.64 -11.23
C VAL A 66 -9.55 -5.04 -11.83
N ASP A 67 -10.53 -5.81 -11.38
CA ASP A 67 -10.82 -7.14 -11.91
C ASP A 67 -11.49 -7.13 -13.30
N GLU A 68 -12.09 -6.01 -13.72
CA GLU A 68 -12.57 -5.81 -15.10
C GLU A 68 -11.42 -5.42 -16.03
N ALA A 69 -10.51 -4.60 -15.53
CA ALA A 69 -9.27 -4.22 -16.19
C ALA A 69 -8.30 -5.39 -16.37
N PHE A 70 -8.26 -6.30 -15.39
CA PHE A 70 -7.37 -7.46 -15.36
C PHE A 70 -8.16 -8.74 -15.07
N PRO A 71 -8.79 -9.36 -16.09
CA PRO A 71 -9.61 -10.55 -15.91
C PRO A 71 -8.87 -11.73 -15.23
N VAL A 72 -7.54 -11.80 -15.38
CA VAL A 72 -6.68 -12.79 -14.69
C VAL A 72 -6.89 -12.81 -13.18
N LEU A 73 -7.30 -11.69 -12.59
CA LEU A 73 -7.55 -11.58 -11.15
C LEU A 73 -8.83 -12.29 -10.69
N ARG A 74 -9.75 -12.62 -11.61
CA ARG A 74 -10.99 -13.35 -11.29
C ARG A 74 -10.76 -14.84 -11.19
N ASP A 75 -9.91 -15.36 -12.08
CA ASP A 75 -9.83 -16.80 -12.32
C ASP A 75 -8.75 -17.47 -11.47
N ASN A 76 -7.69 -16.74 -11.08
CA ASN A 76 -6.45 -17.38 -10.57
C ASN A 76 -5.82 -16.77 -9.32
N SER A 77 -6.25 -15.61 -8.81
CA SER A 77 -5.58 -14.99 -7.67
C SER A 77 -6.44 -14.96 -6.41
N VAL A 78 -6.00 -15.71 -5.41
CA VAL A 78 -6.40 -15.51 -4.01
C VAL A 78 -5.26 -14.78 -3.32
N GLY A 79 -5.54 -13.60 -2.80
CA GLY A 79 -4.60 -12.85 -1.97
C GLY A 79 -4.31 -11.44 -2.50
N PHE A 80 -3.14 -10.94 -2.14
CA PHE A 80 -2.70 -9.60 -2.50
C PHE A 80 -1.91 -9.58 -3.80
N TYR A 81 -2.12 -8.54 -4.59
CA TYR A 81 -1.32 -8.21 -5.76
C TYR A 81 -0.87 -6.76 -5.68
N GLY A 82 0.25 -6.46 -6.32
CA GLY A 82 0.79 -5.12 -6.42
C GLY A 82 0.22 -4.41 -7.63
N LEU A 83 0.06 -3.11 -7.51
CA LEU A 83 -0.49 -2.25 -8.54
C LEU A 83 0.31 -0.95 -8.59
N GLU A 84 0.87 -0.69 -9.77
CA GLU A 84 1.41 0.61 -10.13
C GLU A 84 0.36 1.40 -10.92
N ILE A 85 0.22 2.66 -10.57
CA ILE A 85 -0.70 3.61 -11.20
C ILE A 85 0.13 4.78 -11.72
N LEU A 86 0.11 4.99 -13.04
CA LEU A 86 0.83 6.07 -13.71
C LEU A 86 -0.17 6.98 -14.41
N LEU A 87 -0.36 8.19 -13.90
CA LEU A 87 -1.14 9.24 -14.55
C LEU A 87 -0.22 10.13 -15.37
N SER A 88 -0.61 10.48 -16.59
CA SER A 88 0.22 11.31 -17.48
C SER A 88 -0.63 12.22 -18.37
N CYS A 89 -0.08 13.38 -18.71
CA CYS A 89 -0.71 14.36 -19.59
C CYS A 89 0.27 14.79 -20.69
N ALA A 90 -0.20 14.81 -21.94
CA ALA A 90 0.63 15.19 -23.07
C ALA A 90 0.93 16.70 -23.10
N GLN A 91 0.03 17.51 -22.53
CA GLN A 91 0.13 18.96 -22.46
C GLN A 91 1.19 19.37 -21.43
N GLN A 92 2.32 19.88 -21.90
CA GLN A 92 3.49 20.22 -21.06
C GLN A 92 3.23 21.27 -19.97
N ARG A 93 2.21 22.11 -20.15
CA ARG A 93 1.86 23.18 -19.19
C ARG A 93 0.95 22.70 -18.07
N VAL A 94 0.34 21.52 -18.19
CA VAL A 94 -0.53 20.97 -17.16
C VAL A 94 0.34 20.44 -16.04
N ASP A 95 0.17 21.01 -14.85
CA ASP A 95 0.72 20.45 -13.63
C ASP A 95 -0.18 19.33 -13.11
N LEU A 96 0.28 18.08 -13.04
CA LEU A 96 -0.51 16.96 -12.49
C LEU A 96 -0.30 16.74 -11.00
N ASP A 97 0.60 17.47 -10.34
CA ASP A 97 0.97 17.20 -8.95
C ASP A 97 -0.20 17.20 -7.95
N PRO A 98 -1.25 18.02 -8.09
CA PRO A 98 -2.41 17.99 -7.19
C PRO A 98 -3.36 16.79 -7.42
N SER A 99 -3.09 15.92 -8.40
CA SER A 99 -3.91 14.75 -8.66
C SER A 99 -3.92 13.80 -7.45
N MET A 100 -5.04 13.13 -7.24
CA MET A 100 -5.19 12.16 -6.16
C MET A 100 -5.69 10.82 -6.68
N CYS A 101 -5.40 9.77 -5.91
CA CYS A 101 -5.91 8.43 -6.15
C CYS A 101 -6.37 7.81 -4.82
N VAL A 102 -7.53 7.16 -4.80
CA VAL A 102 -8.04 6.41 -3.65
C VAL A 102 -8.26 4.97 -4.07
N ILE A 103 -7.83 4.05 -3.23
CA ILE A 103 -8.04 2.62 -3.41
C ILE A 103 -9.18 2.20 -2.50
N GLU A 104 -10.13 1.43 -3.04
CA GLU A 104 -11.26 0.90 -2.29
C GLU A 104 -11.28 -0.62 -2.38
N LEU A 105 -11.21 -1.28 -1.23
CA LEU A 105 -11.50 -2.71 -1.08
C LEU A 105 -12.97 -2.85 -0.73
N LEU A 106 -13.76 -3.30 -1.69
CA LEU A 106 -15.20 -3.46 -1.53
C LEU A 106 -15.53 -4.93 -1.29
N SER A 107 -16.14 -5.21 -0.15
CA SER A 107 -16.77 -6.49 0.17
C SER A 107 -18.30 -6.33 0.29
N ALA A 108 -19.02 -7.45 0.36
CA ALA A 108 -20.50 -7.42 0.46
C ALA A 108 -21.06 -6.62 1.66
N VAL A 109 -20.28 -6.45 2.74
CA VAL A 109 -20.76 -5.82 3.98
C VAL A 109 -19.95 -4.58 4.39
N GLN A 110 -18.80 -4.36 3.75
CA GLN A 110 -17.85 -3.32 4.16
C GLN A 110 -17.04 -2.82 2.97
N SER A 111 -16.78 -1.51 2.98
CA SER A 111 -15.83 -0.83 2.11
C SER A 111 -14.69 -0.26 2.94
N THR A 112 -13.45 -0.48 2.51
CA THR A 112 -12.25 0.09 3.12
C THR A 112 -11.51 0.91 2.08
N ARG A 113 -11.39 2.21 2.34
CA ARG A 113 -10.68 3.16 1.47
C ARG A 113 -9.34 3.55 2.07
N PHE A 114 -8.33 3.68 1.22
CA PHE A 114 -7.01 4.12 1.62
C PHE A 114 -6.26 4.82 0.49
N TRP A 115 -5.20 5.51 0.88
CA TRP A 115 -4.34 6.26 -0.04
C TRP A 115 -3.15 5.41 -0.45
N PRO A 116 -2.79 5.38 -1.75
CA PRO A 116 -1.62 4.68 -2.23
C PRO A 116 -0.33 5.46 -1.89
N HIS A 117 0.81 4.79 -1.91
CA HIS A 117 2.11 5.43 -1.70
C HIS A 117 2.53 6.17 -2.98
N ARG A 118 2.91 7.46 -2.89
CA ARG A 118 3.30 8.26 -4.06
C ARG A 118 4.82 8.21 -4.27
N LEU A 119 5.25 7.86 -5.48
CA LEU A 119 6.67 7.64 -5.80
C LEU A 119 7.42 8.94 -6.18
N ASP A 120 6.72 10.01 -6.56
CA ASP A 120 7.39 11.21 -7.08
C ASP A 120 7.62 12.31 -6.01
N GLN A 121 7.21 12.07 -4.76
CA GLN A 121 7.25 13.08 -3.69
C GLN A 121 8.30 12.85 -2.60
N ALA A 122 9.03 11.73 -2.58
CA ALA A 122 10.04 11.54 -1.55
C ALA A 122 11.28 12.39 -1.84
N THR A 123 11.38 13.53 -1.16
CA THR A 123 12.68 14.17 -0.97
C THR A 123 13.51 13.31 0.01
N PRO A 124 14.85 13.33 -0.08
CA PRO A 124 15.71 12.65 0.89
C PRO A 124 15.45 13.08 2.35
N GLU A 125 14.89 14.26 2.55
CA GLU A 125 14.52 14.82 3.86
C GLU A 125 13.22 14.21 4.38
N MET A 126 12.21 14.04 3.52
CA MET A 126 10.98 13.32 3.86
C MET A 126 11.28 11.85 4.15
N ALA A 127 12.12 11.21 3.34
CA ALA A 127 12.56 9.83 3.59
C ALA A 127 13.26 9.67 4.95
N LYS A 128 14.04 10.68 5.38
CA LYS A 128 14.66 10.71 6.72
C LYS A 128 13.65 10.94 7.86
N GLN A 129 12.61 11.73 7.63
CA GLN A 129 11.54 11.93 8.61
C GLN A 129 10.69 10.66 8.75
N GLU A 130 10.32 10.04 7.63
CA GLU A 130 9.59 8.76 7.59
C GLU A 130 10.41 7.62 8.20
N ALA A 131 11.74 7.59 7.99
CA ALA A 131 12.65 6.64 8.64
C ALA A 131 12.61 6.67 10.18
N ASN A 132 12.18 7.80 10.75
CA ASN A 132 12.08 8.00 12.19
C ASN A 132 10.66 7.76 12.71
N LEU A 133 9.66 7.60 11.83
CA LEU A 133 8.33 7.20 12.24
C LEU A 133 8.35 5.70 12.57
N MET A 134 7.98 5.37 13.80
CA MET A 134 7.71 4.00 14.23
C MET A 134 6.20 3.83 14.34
N PRO A 135 5.50 3.50 13.23
CA PRO A 135 4.09 3.17 13.30
C PRO A 135 3.84 2.12 14.39
N LEU A 136 2.83 2.37 15.23
CA LEU A 136 2.39 1.41 16.22
C LEU A 136 1.60 0.31 15.49
N PHE A 137 2.12 -0.91 15.55
CA PHE A 137 1.44 -2.09 15.05
C PHE A 137 0.91 -2.93 16.20
N GLY A 138 -0.23 -3.55 15.98
CA GLY A 138 -0.88 -4.37 16.99
C GLY A 138 -2.24 -3.78 17.33
N ASP A 139 -3.21 -4.67 17.28
CA ASP A 139 -4.53 -4.47 17.82
C ASP A 139 -4.68 -5.40 19.05
N ALA A 140 -5.73 -5.20 19.83
CA ALA A 140 -5.97 -6.03 21.02
C ALA A 140 -6.14 -7.53 20.73
N PHE A 141 -6.25 -7.92 19.46
CA PHE A 141 -6.60 -9.25 18.99
C PHE A 141 -5.54 -9.87 18.06
N ASN A 142 -4.39 -9.22 17.88
CA ASN A 142 -3.32 -9.58 16.94
C ASN A 142 -3.81 -9.93 15.53
N THR A 143 -4.71 -9.13 14.96
CA THR A 143 -5.26 -9.35 13.61
C THR A 143 -4.67 -8.45 12.53
N THR A 144 -3.75 -7.58 12.90
CA THR A 144 -3.03 -6.71 11.97
C THR A 144 -2.08 -7.54 11.11
N SER A 145 -1.99 -7.21 9.83
CA SER A 145 -1.00 -7.74 8.91
C SER A 145 -0.21 -6.59 8.26
N LEU A 146 1.05 -6.85 7.92
CA LEU A 146 1.88 -5.94 7.15
C LEU A 146 1.97 -6.44 5.71
N VAL A 147 1.53 -5.62 4.75
CA VAL A 147 1.70 -5.90 3.32
C VAL A 147 2.92 -5.13 2.82
N VAL A 148 3.87 -5.84 2.23
CA VAL A 148 5.12 -5.30 1.70
C VAL A 148 5.16 -5.52 0.20
N LEU A 149 5.37 -4.44 -0.54
CA LEU A 149 5.42 -4.44 -2.00
C LEU A 149 6.85 -4.24 -2.43
N ASN A 150 7.40 -5.18 -3.21
CA ASN A 150 8.68 -5.00 -3.85
C ASN A 150 8.46 -4.60 -5.32
N TYR A 151 8.61 -3.31 -5.59
CA TYR A 151 8.51 -2.74 -6.94
C TYR A 151 9.84 -2.76 -7.71
N SER A 152 10.94 -3.15 -7.06
CA SER A 152 12.22 -3.25 -7.76
C SER A 152 12.27 -4.41 -8.76
N ASN A 153 13.28 -4.38 -9.62
CA ASN A 153 13.58 -5.45 -10.56
C ASN A 153 14.44 -6.56 -9.92
N GLU A 154 14.72 -6.47 -8.62
CA GLU A 154 15.55 -7.41 -7.88
C GLU A 154 14.78 -7.95 -6.67
N ALA A 155 15.21 -9.09 -6.17
CA ALA A 155 14.68 -9.58 -4.91
C ALA A 155 15.23 -8.70 -3.77
N LYS A 156 14.38 -8.35 -2.79
CA LYS A 156 14.73 -7.49 -1.67
C LYS A 156 14.29 -8.12 -0.37
N GLN A 157 15.09 -7.93 0.67
CA GLN A 157 14.75 -8.36 2.02
C GLN A 157 14.32 -7.11 2.81
N PRO A 158 13.05 -7.03 3.28
CA PRO A 158 12.64 -5.94 4.15
C PRO A 158 13.34 -6.08 5.51
N SER A 159 13.89 -4.97 6.01
CA SER A 159 14.41 -4.91 7.37
C SER A 159 13.28 -4.45 8.29
N LEU A 160 12.79 -5.38 9.12
CA LEU A 160 11.74 -5.15 10.11
C LEU A 160 12.36 -5.29 11.49
N SER A 161 12.30 -4.21 12.27
CA SER A 161 12.87 -4.19 13.61
C SER A 161 11.92 -3.55 14.62
N VAL A 162 12.22 -3.78 15.89
CA VAL A 162 11.52 -3.25 17.05
C VAL A 162 12.55 -2.73 18.03
N ASN A 163 12.20 -1.71 18.81
CA ASN A 163 13.06 -1.31 19.90
C ASN A 163 12.92 -2.32 21.06
N ASN A 164 14.05 -2.75 21.62
CA ASN A 164 14.07 -3.46 22.88
C ASN A 164 13.87 -2.48 24.06
N LYS A 165 13.84 -2.99 25.30
CA LYS A 165 13.70 -2.16 26.51
C LYS A 165 14.81 -1.12 26.68
N ASN A 166 15.96 -1.34 26.05
CA ASN A 166 17.11 -0.44 26.08
C ASN A 166 17.06 0.61 24.94
N GLY A 167 16.01 0.59 24.12
CA GLY A 167 15.88 1.48 22.95
C GLY A 167 16.68 1.03 21.73
N GLU A 168 17.31 -0.14 21.76
CA GLU A 168 18.10 -0.67 20.64
C GLU A 168 17.18 -1.37 19.64
N SER A 169 17.42 -1.11 18.35
CA SER A 169 16.71 -1.75 17.25
C SER A 169 17.15 -3.20 17.11
N VAL A 170 16.25 -4.15 17.39
CA VAL A 170 16.47 -5.59 17.22
C VAL A 170 15.53 -6.14 16.15
N PRO A 171 15.91 -7.19 15.40
CA PRO A 171 15.03 -7.84 14.44
C PRO A 171 13.70 -8.26 15.08
N LEU A 172 12.62 -8.17 14.30
CA LEU A 172 11.29 -8.54 14.78
C LEU A 172 11.25 -10.04 15.20
N PRO A 173 10.95 -10.36 16.48
CA PRO A 173 11.00 -11.74 16.96
C PRO A 173 10.00 -12.65 16.24
N GLY A 174 10.40 -13.89 15.96
CA GLY A 174 9.52 -14.91 15.37
C GLY A 174 9.21 -14.74 13.88
N VAL A 175 9.38 -13.54 13.33
CA VAL A 175 9.15 -13.27 11.91
C VAL A 175 10.40 -13.66 11.11
N PRO A 176 10.32 -14.65 10.21
CA PRO A 176 11.45 -15.02 9.38
C PRO A 176 11.84 -13.84 8.47
N GLN A 177 13.14 -13.62 8.33
CA GLN A 177 13.67 -12.71 7.33
C GLN A 177 13.46 -13.30 5.93
N GLN A 178 12.33 -12.96 5.32
CA GLN A 178 11.97 -13.47 4.00
C GLN A 178 12.46 -12.52 2.92
N THR A 179 13.04 -13.07 1.86
CA THR A 179 13.34 -12.32 0.64
C THR A 179 12.08 -12.23 -0.21
N ILE A 180 11.66 -11.02 -0.54
CA ILE A 180 10.54 -10.73 -1.43
C ILE A 180 11.07 -10.70 -2.86
N ALA A 181 10.51 -11.53 -3.74
CA ALA A 181 10.89 -11.55 -5.15
C ALA A 181 10.69 -10.18 -5.82
N ALA A 182 11.43 -9.93 -6.90
CA ALA A 182 11.20 -8.75 -7.74
C ALA A 182 9.74 -8.67 -8.17
N ARG A 183 9.16 -7.46 -8.22
CA ARG A 183 7.77 -7.24 -8.67
C ARG A 183 6.78 -8.17 -7.99
N SER A 184 6.84 -8.27 -6.67
CA SER A 184 5.93 -9.14 -5.91
C SER A 184 5.45 -8.49 -4.62
N VAL A 185 4.49 -9.15 -3.97
CA VAL A 185 3.87 -8.70 -2.73
C VAL A 185 3.99 -9.81 -1.70
N LEU A 186 4.33 -9.42 -0.47
CA LEU A 186 4.37 -10.31 0.68
C LEU A 186 3.40 -9.79 1.75
N GLU A 187 2.56 -10.66 2.28
CA GLU A 187 1.83 -10.40 3.50
C GLU A 187 2.50 -11.09 4.69
N LEU A 188 2.78 -10.31 5.73
CA LEU A 188 3.18 -10.78 7.04
C LEU A 188 1.97 -10.68 7.97
N ASP A 189 1.31 -11.82 8.15
CA ASP A 189 0.19 -11.98 9.07
C ASP A 189 0.72 -12.22 10.50
N PHE A 190 0.64 -11.18 11.34
CA PHE A 190 1.18 -11.24 12.71
C PHE A 190 0.40 -12.17 13.63
N SER A 191 -0.80 -12.61 13.26
CA SER A 191 -1.51 -13.65 14.03
C SER A 191 -0.74 -14.98 14.06
N LYS A 192 0.16 -15.20 13.08
CA LYS A 192 1.05 -16.37 12.99
C LYS A 192 2.34 -16.20 13.80
N PHE A 193 2.62 -14.99 14.29
CA PHE A 193 3.85 -14.64 15.00
C PHE A 193 3.49 -13.90 16.30
N PRO A 194 2.83 -14.55 17.27
CA PRO A 194 2.34 -13.88 18.46
C PRO A 194 3.45 -13.21 19.28
N GLU A 195 4.67 -13.76 19.24
CA GLU A 195 5.88 -13.18 19.84
C GLU A 195 6.35 -11.87 19.17
N ALA A 196 6.02 -11.63 17.90
CA ALA A 196 6.41 -10.44 17.17
C ALA A 196 5.81 -9.18 17.80
N LEU A 197 4.51 -9.26 18.10
CA LEU A 197 3.72 -8.19 18.69
C LEU A 197 3.41 -8.40 20.18
N ALA A 198 4.04 -9.39 20.83
CA ALA A 198 3.89 -9.58 22.27
C ALA A 198 4.40 -8.34 23.01
N VAL A 199 3.45 -7.51 23.49
CA VAL A 199 3.74 -6.36 24.33
C VAL A 199 3.67 -6.81 25.79
N GLU A 200 4.76 -6.71 26.53
CA GLU A 200 4.79 -7.07 27.96
C GLU A 200 3.85 -6.19 28.80
N GLN A 201 3.64 -4.93 28.40
CA GLN A 201 2.74 -3.99 29.08
C GLN A 201 1.92 -3.17 28.06
N PRO A 202 0.58 -3.14 28.15
CA PRO A 202 -0.24 -2.27 27.32
C PRO A 202 0.14 -0.80 27.52
N THR A 203 0.12 -0.02 26.44
CA THR A 203 0.30 1.44 26.49
C THR A 203 -1.03 2.10 26.82
N GLU A 204 -1.06 2.95 27.84
CA GLU A 204 -2.24 3.73 28.18
C GLU A 204 -2.42 4.90 27.20
N CYS A 205 -3.59 4.98 26.59
CA CYS A 205 -4.02 6.05 25.70
C CYS A 205 -5.26 6.72 26.29
N GLY A 206 -5.57 7.95 25.89
CA GLY A 206 -6.74 8.70 26.41
C GLY A 206 -8.10 8.02 26.17
N TRP A 207 -8.14 6.97 25.35
CA TRP A 207 -9.31 6.17 25.01
C TRP A 207 -9.24 4.71 25.50
N GLY A 208 -8.19 4.32 26.24
CA GLY A 208 -8.05 2.99 26.81
C GLY A 208 -6.63 2.40 26.73
N LEU A 209 -6.51 1.10 26.99
CA LEU A 209 -5.24 0.37 26.92
C LEU A 209 -5.01 -0.17 25.50
N LEU A 210 -3.92 0.25 24.88
CA LEU A 210 -3.46 -0.23 23.59
C LEU A 210 -2.39 -1.30 23.78
N ARG A 211 -2.63 -2.50 23.24
CA ARG A 211 -1.58 -3.53 23.10
C ARG A 211 -0.99 -3.41 21.70
N GLY A 212 -0.05 -2.48 21.53
CA GLY A 212 0.66 -2.25 20.28
C GLY A 212 2.16 -2.13 20.51
N ARG A 213 2.95 -2.59 19.54
CA ARG A 213 4.40 -2.47 19.48
C ARG A 213 4.77 -1.58 18.30
N GLY A 214 5.61 -0.57 18.54
CA GLY A 214 6.18 0.22 17.45
C GLY A 214 7.05 -0.67 16.56
N LEU A 215 6.71 -0.78 15.28
CA LEU A 215 7.59 -1.38 14.28
C LEU A 215 8.40 -0.28 13.63
N ARG A 216 9.70 -0.54 13.50
CA ARG A 216 10.58 0.25 12.67
C ARG A 216 10.74 -0.46 11.34
N LEU A 217 10.42 0.27 10.29
CA LEU A 217 10.58 -0.14 8.90
C LEU A 217 11.79 0.62 8.38
N GLU A 218 12.78 -0.07 7.81
CA GLU A 218 13.85 0.68 7.14
C GLU A 218 13.28 1.35 5.88
N PRO A 219 13.52 2.67 5.73
CA PRO A 219 13.16 3.37 4.52
C PRO A 219 13.90 2.72 3.35
N SER A 220 13.18 2.39 2.28
CA SER A 220 13.84 1.91 1.08
C SER A 220 14.62 3.07 0.45
N VAL A 221 15.94 2.88 0.28
CA VAL A 221 16.87 3.90 -0.23
C VAL A 221 16.47 4.45 -1.62
N ASN A 222 15.51 3.83 -2.33
CA ASN A 222 14.96 4.30 -3.60
C ASN A 222 13.43 4.12 -3.72
N GLN A 223 12.70 4.04 -2.60
CA GLN A 223 11.25 3.72 -2.59
C GLN A 223 10.89 2.45 -3.36
N GLU A 224 11.80 1.48 -3.40
CA GLU A 224 11.62 0.19 -4.04
C GLU A 224 10.70 -0.73 -3.25
N LEU A 225 10.60 -0.48 -1.94
CA LEU A 225 9.66 -1.12 -1.05
C LEU A 225 8.60 -0.13 -0.59
N ALA A 226 7.34 -0.53 -0.65
CA ALA A 226 6.24 0.18 0.00
C ALA A 226 5.59 -0.73 1.04
N TYR A 227 5.17 -0.13 2.15
CA TYR A 227 4.64 -0.83 3.31
C TYR A 227 3.23 -0.36 3.62
N PHE A 228 2.35 -1.30 3.95
CA PHE A 228 0.97 -1.00 4.32
C PHE A 228 0.57 -1.80 5.54
N ALA A 229 0.13 -1.12 6.60
CA ALA A 229 -0.54 -1.76 7.72
C ALA A 229 -2.00 -2.03 7.34
N VAL A 230 -2.41 -3.30 7.44
CA VAL A 230 -3.80 -3.72 7.20
C VAL A 230 -4.38 -4.19 8.52
N TYR A 231 -5.35 -3.43 9.03
CA TYR A 231 -6.12 -3.78 10.22
C TYR A 231 -7.32 -4.60 9.79
N ARG A 232 -7.63 -5.66 10.51
CA ARG A 232 -8.68 -6.61 10.13
C ARG A 232 -9.72 -6.76 11.22
N ASP A 233 -10.92 -7.13 10.81
CA ASP A 233 -11.96 -7.55 11.74
C ASP A 233 -11.60 -8.91 12.33
N VAL A 234 -11.85 -9.08 13.63
CA VAL A 234 -11.37 -10.25 14.39
C VAL A 234 -12.03 -11.53 13.92
N LEU A 235 -13.32 -11.45 13.58
CA LEU A 235 -14.15 -12.60 13.24
C LEU A 235 -14.04 -12.95 11.76
N THR A 236 -14.17 -11.96 10.88
CA THR A 236 -14.23 -12.14 9.44
C THR A 236 -12.87 -12.07 8.76
N LYS A 237 -11.83 -11.59 9.46
CA LYS A 237 -10.47 -11.32 8.94
C LYS A 237 -10.43 -10.36 7.75
N ARG A 238 -11.53 -9.66 7.47
CA ARG A 238 -11.61 -8.69 6.38
C ARG A 238 -10.87 -7.41 6.73
N PRO A 239 -10.20 -6.75 5.78
CA PRO A 239 -9.64 -5.42 6.01
C PRO A 239 -10.73 -4.46 6.49
N VAL A 240 -10.45 -3.73 7.56
CA VAL A 240 -11.30 -2.64 8.07
C VAL A 240 -10.67 -1.28 7.85
N SER A 241 -9.35 -1.23 7.91
CA SER A 241 -8.55 -0.03 7.69
C SER A 241 -7.20 -0.41 7.07
N VAL A 242 -6.67 0.46 6.22
CA VAL A 242 -5.36 0.30 5.59
C VAL A 242 -4.63 1.63 5.72
N CYS A 243 -3.38 1.59 6.17
CA CYS A 243 -2.50 2.76 6.27
C CYS A 243 -1.23 2.51 5.46
N ALA A 244 -0.91 3.41 4.52
CA ALA A 244 0.41 3.46 3.90
C ALA A 244 1.43 4.00 4.92
N LEU A 245 2.61 3.40 4.97
CA LEU A 245 3.64 3.67 5.97
C LEU A 245 4.91 4.24 5.35
#